data_AF-A0A965LKE3-F1
#
_entry.id   AF-A0A965LKE3-F1
#
_cell.length_a   1.000
_cell.length_b   1.000
_cell.length_c   1.000
_cell.angle_alpha   90.00
_cell.angle_beta   90.00
_cell.angle_gamma   90.00
#
_symmetry.space_group_name_H-M   'P 1'
#
loop_
_entity.id
_entity.type
_entity.pdbx_description
1 polymer ?
#
loop_
_entity_poly.entity_id
_entity_poly.type
_entity_poly.pdbx_seq_one_letter_code
_entity_poly.pdbx_strand_id
1 'polypeptide(L)'
;TLRQYDRMGLVKPSRTSGQSRRYTLRNVTQLVEVAKLSNEGVSLVAIKRIMDLENQAVDLKSRVAELERLVEELAMRQPGNRVFAVGDSGTISLPTGKRPKKSNAVEIWRDK
;
A
#
# COMPACT_ATOMS: atom_id res chain seq x y z
N THR A 1 -13.41 21.14 -28.39
CA THR A 1 -13.85 20.20 -27.34
C THR A 1 -12.75 19.22 -26.94
N LEU A 2 -12.28 18.30 -27.79
CA LEU A 2 -11.19 17.34 -27.44
C LEU A 2 -9.89 18.00 -26.94
N ARG A 3 -9.45 19.08 -27.61
CA ARG A 3 -8.27 19.89 -27.19
C ARG A 3 -8.38 20.44 -25.77
N GLN A 4 -9.59 20.74 -25.32
CA GLN A 4 -9.85 21.26 -23.98
C GLN A 4 -9.68 20.16 -22.94
N TYR A 5 -10.20 18.96 -23.23
CA TYR A 5 -10.07 17.80 -22.34
C TYR A 5 -8.60 17.38 -22.18
N ASP A 6 -7.82 17.39 -23.28
CA ASP A 6 -6.38 17.15 -23.20
C ASP A 6 -5.67 18.18 -22.31
N ARG A 7 -6.01 19.48 -22.46
CA ARG A 7 -5.37 20.57 -21.72
C ARG A 7 -5.70 20.50 -20.22
N MET A 8 -6.92 20.08 -19.88
CA MET A 8 -7.35 19.84 -18.50
C MET A 8 -6.77 18.54 -17.91
N GLY A 9 -6.03 17.75 -18.71
CA GLY A 9 -5.42 16.51 -18.25
C GLY A 9 -6.43 15.41 -17.93
N LEU A 10 -7.63 15.48 -18.50
CA LEU A 10 -8.65 14.44 -18.40
C LEU A 10 -8.22 13.17 -19.16
N VAL A 11 -7.48 13.36 -20.26
CA VAL A 11 -6.87 12.28 -21.04
C VAL A 11 -5.47 12.69 -21.49
N LYS A 12 -4.52 11.75 -21.47
CA LYS A 12 -3.15 11.94 -21.97
C LYS A 12 -3.00 11.22 -23.32
N PRO A 13 -3.03 11.93 -24.45
CA PRO A 13 -2.75 11.31 -25.74
C PRO A 13 -1.26 11.00 -25.89
N SER A 14 -0.95 9.90 -26.57
CA SER A 14 0.40 9.67 -27.08
C SER A 14 0.66 10.59 -28.27
N ARG A 15 1.87 11.12 -28.40
CA ARG A 15 2.26 11.96 -29.54
C ARG A 15 3.13 11.19 -30.52
N THR A 16 2.92 11.42 -31.81
CA THR A 16 3.79 10.93 -32.88
C THR A 16 4.93 11.91 -33.15
N SER A 17 5.94 11.49 -33.91
CA SER A 17 7.04 12.35 -34.37
C SER A 17 6.54 13.62 -35.08
N GLY A 18 5.41 13.54 -35.79
CA GLY A 18 4.73 14.67 -36.43
C GLY A 18 3.77 15.46 -35.53
N GLN A 19 3.87 15.35 -34.19
CA GLN A 19 3.01 16.04 -33.21
C GLN A 19 1.51 15.68 -33.28
N SER A 20 1.13 14.64 -34.03
CA SER A 20 -0.26 14.17 -34.06
C SER A 20 -0.60 13.40 -32.78
N ARG A 21 -1.84 13.56 -32.32
CA ARG A 21 -2.33 12.91 -31.10
C ARG A 21 -2.92 11.56 -31.46
N ARG A 22 -2.45 10.51 -30.80
CA ARG A 22 -3.06 9.19 -30.82
C ARG A 22 -3.73 8.93 -29.48
N TYR A 23 -4.97 8.49 -29.58
CA TYR A 23 -5.73 8.01 -28.44
C TYR A 23 -5.76 6.49 -28.51
N THR A 24 -5.51 5.83 -27.38
CA THR A 24 -5.78 4.41 -27.23
C THR A 24 -7.28 4.18 -27.08
N LEU A 25 -7.75 2.94 -27.20
CA LEU A 25 -9.16 2.61 -26.94
C LEU A 25 -9.62 3.09 -25.57
N ARG A 26 -8.79 2.87 -24.53
CA ARG A 26 -9.06 3.35 -23.16
C ARG A 26 -9.27 4.87 -23.11
N ASN A 27 -8.42 5.62 -23.81
CA ASN A 27 -8.55 7.08 -23.87
C ASN A 27 -9.87 7.49 -24.54
N VAL A 28 -10.30 6.79 -25.58
CA VAL A 28 -11.57 7.07 -26.27
C VAL A 28 -12.76 6.79 -25.35
N THR A 29 -12.76 5.67 -24.63
CA THR A 29 -13.82 5.35 -23.67
C THR A 29 -13.93 6.42 -22.58
N GLN A 30 -12.80 6.87 -22.03
CA GLN A 30 -12.77 7.97 -21.05
C GLN A 30 -13.35 9.26 -21.63
N LEU A 31 -13.02 9.62 -22.88
CA LEU A 31 -13.56 10.81 -23.52
C LEU A 31 -15.08 10.75 -23.72
N VAL A 32 -15.61 9.57 -24.06
CA VAL A 32 -17.06 9.35 -24.21
C VAL A 32 -17.77 9.54 -22.87
N GLU A 33 -17.20 9.00 -21.79
CA GLU A 33 -17.76 9.12 -20.45
C GLU A 33 -17.73 10.56 -19.92
N VAL A 34 -16.60 11.26 -20.09
CA VAL A 34 -16.48 12.68 -19.75
C VAL A 34 -17.50 13.51 -20.55
N ALA A 35 -17.69 13.22 -21.84
CA ALA A 35 -18.67 13.93 -22.66
C ALA A 35 -20.11 13.66 -22.20
N LYS A 36 -20.42 12.43 -21.79
CA LYS A 36 -21.73 12.08 -21.22
C LYS A 36 -22.00 12.86 -19.92
N LEU A 37 -21.07 12.82 -18.96
CA LEU A 37 -21.19 13.54 -17.70
C LEU A 37 -21.29 15.06 -17.89
N SER A 38 -20.53 15.59 -18.84
CA SER A 38 -20.62 17.02 -19.19
C SER A 38 -21.99 17.39 -19.77
N ASN A 39 -22.60 16.52 -20.58
CA ASN A 39 -23.95 16.73 -21.10
C ASN A 39 -25.04 16.64 -20.02
N GLU A 40 -24.78 15.87 -18.96
CA GLU A 40 -25.62 15.79 -17.76
C GLU A 40 -25.45 17.01 -16.82
N GLY A 41 -24.59 17.98 -17.20
CA GLY A 41 -24.40 19.24 -16.47
C GLY A 41 -23.25 19.21 -15.46
N VAL A 42 -22.44 18.14 -15.44
CA VAL A 42 -21.29 18.06 -14.52
C VAL A 42 -20.13 18.92 -15.03
N SER A 43 -19.56 19.73 -14.15
CA SER A 43 -18.38 20.55 -14.46
C SER A 43 -17.16 19.68 -14.78
N LEU A 44 -16.42 20.04 -15.84
CA LEU A 44 -15.16 19.36 -16.21
C LEU A 44 -14.12 19.36 -15.08
N VAL A 45 -14.12 20.40 -14.22
CA VAL A 45 -13.25 20.47 -13.04
C VAL A 45 -13.64 19.43 -12.00
N ALA A 46 -14.94 19.21 -11.80
CA ALA A 46 -15.44 18.19 -10.90
C ALA A 46 -15.10 16.79 -11.42
N ILE A 47 -15.33 16.53 -12.72
CA ILE A 47 -14.96 15.26 -13.36
C ILE A 47 -13.46 14.98 -13.19
N LYS A 48 -12.61 15.98 -13.43
CA LYS A 48 -11.15 15.82 -13.26
C LYS A 48 -10.79 15.45 -11.82
N ARG A 49 -11.39 16.12 -10.84
CA ARG A 49 -11.13 15.86 -9.42
C ARG A 49 -11.58 14.46 -8.99
N ILE A 50 -12.73 14.00 -9.48
CA ILE A 50 -13.22 12.63 -9.23
C ILE A 50 -12.23 11.61 -9.81
N MET A 51 -11.81 11.77 -11.08
CA MET A 51 -10.84 10.86 -11.69
C MET A 51 -9.51 10.84 -10.93
N ASP A 52 -9.04 11.98 -10.45
CA ASP A 52 -7.80 12.04 -9.65
C ASP A 52 -7.96 11.34 -8.30
N LEU A 53 -9.13 11.47 -7.66
CA LEU A 53 -9.44 10.75 -6.42
C LEU A 53 -9.57 9.24 -6.66
N GLU A 54 -10.17 8.80 -7.76
CA GLU A 54 -10.26 7.39 -8.12
C GLU A 54 -8.88 6.79 -8.32
N ASN A 55 -7.98 7.49 -9.03
CA ASN A 55 -6.60 7.05 -9.21
C ASN A 55 -5.87 6.95 -7.86
N GLN A 56 -6.01 7.96 -6.98
CA GLN A 56 -5.43 7.91 -5.64
C GLN A 56 -5.99 6.75 -4.81
N ALA A 57 -7.29 6.46 -4.92
CA ALA A 57 -7.92 5.35 -4.23
C ALA A 57 -7.38 4.00 -4.73
N VAL A 58 -7.13 3.86 -6.03
CA VAL A 58 -6.48 2.66 -6.60
C VAL A 58 -5.06 2.52 -6.06
N ASP A 59 -4.25 3.58 -6.12
CA ASP A 59 -2.86 3.55 -5.65
C ASP A 59 -2.78 3.22 -4.15
N LEU A 60 -3.64 3.83 -3.33
CA LEU A 60 -3.72 3.56 -1.90
C LEU A 60 -4.13 2.11 -1.62
N LYS A 61 -5.14 1.59 -2.33
CA LYS A 61 -5.53 0.18 -2.21
C LYS A 61 -4.39 -0.76 -2.58
N SER A 62 -3.65 -0.47 -3.65
CA SER A 62 -2.46 -1.24 -4.02
C SER A 62 -1.39 -1.20 -2.93
N ARG A 63 -1.15 -0.03 -2.32
CA ARG A 63 -0.18 0.10 -1.24
C ARG A 63 -0.60 -0.63 0.03
N VAL A 64 -1.88 -0.59 0.38
CA VAL A 64 -2.43 -1.36 1.51
C VAL A 64 -2.22 -2.84 1.28
N ALA A 65 -2.57 -3.36 0.10
CA ALA A 65 -2.37 -4.77 -0.23
C ALA A 65 -0.88 -5.20 -0.21
N GLU A 66 0.03 -4.32 -0.62
CA GLU A 66 1.47 -4.55 -0.51
C GLU A 66 1.94 -4.61 0.96
N LEU A 67 1.48 -3.67 1.79
CA LEU A 67 1.83 -3.63 3.21
C LEU A 67 1.26 -4.83 3.98
N GLU A 68 0.02 -5.23 3.67
CA GLU A 68 -0.60 -6.44 4.25
C GLU A 68 0.23 -7.69 3.95
N ARG A 69 0.70 -7.86 2.70
CA ARG A 69 1.60 -8.96 2.33
C ARG A 69 2.92 -8.93 3.10
N LEU A 70 3.51 -7.75 3.28
CA LEU A 70 4.75 -7.60 4.06
C LEU A 70 4.54 -7.94 5.54
N VAL A 71 3.41 -7.53 6.12
CA VAL A 71 3.06 -7.88 7.50
C VAL A 71 2.88 -9.38 7.66
N GLU A 72 2.17 -10.03 6.73
CA GLU A 72 2.01 -11.49 6.72
C GLU A 72 3.36 -12.21 6.60
N GLU A 73 4.24 -11.74 5.72
CA GLU A 73 5.57 -12.31 5.55
C GLU A 73 6.41 -12.18 6.82
N LEU A 74 6.40 -11.01 7.47
CA LEU A 74 7.10 -10.80 8.74
C LEU A 74 6.51 -11.64 9.87
N ALA A 75 5.19 -11.78 9.93
CA ALA A 75 4.51 -12.64 10.90
C ALA A 75 4.89 -14.12 10.70
N MET A 76 5.03 -14.58 9.45
CA MET A 76 5.50 -15.93 9.16
C MET A 76 7.00 -16.14 9.47
N ARG A 77 7.83 -15.11 9.25
CA ARG A 77 9.27 -15.16 9.57
C ARG A 77 9.55 -15.07 11.07
N GLN A 78 8.64 -14.53 11.88
CA GLN A 78 8.77 -14.42 13.33
C GLN A 78 7.70 -15.28 14.03
N PRO A 79 7.92 -16.59 14.26
CA PRO A 79 6.99 -17.45 15.01
C PRO A 79 6.95 -17.16 16.52
N GLY A 80 7.10 -15.90 16.92
CA GLY A 80 7.06 -15.43 18.29
C GLY A 80 8.09 -14.34 18.48
N ASN A 81 7.62 -13.13 18.81
CA ASN A 81 8.41 -12.13 19.53
C ASN A 81 8.93 -12.78 20.82
N ARG A 82 10.10 -13.39 20.74
CA ARG A 82 10.79 -14.02 21.85
C ARG A 82 11.62 -12.94 22.52
N VAL A 83 11.21 -12.51 23.70
CA VAL A 83 12.00 -11.63 24.55
C VAL A 83 13.01 -12.50 25.29
N PHE A 84 14.29 -12.16 25.19
CA PHE A 84 15.33 -12.83 25.96
C PHE A 84 15.35 -12.21 27.36
N ALA A 85 15.11 -13.04 28.39
CA ALA A 85 15.32 -12.63 29.77
C ALA A 85 16.70 -13.12 30.22
N VAL A 86 17.50 -12.20 30.76
CA VAL A 86 18.78 -12.52 31.40
C VAL A 86 18.52 -12.72 32.89
N GLY A 87 18.74 -13.93 33.37
CA GLY A 87 18.77 -14.28 34.79
C GLY A 87 20.20 -14.54 35.26
N ASP A 88 20.37 -14.77 36.56
CA ASP A 88 21.64 -15.20 37.17
C ASP A 88 22.13 -16.56 36.62
N SER A 89 21.22 -17.39 36.11
CA SER A 89 21.47 -18.71 35.54
C SER A 89 21.62 -18.73 34.01
N GLY A 90 21.73 -17.57 33.34
CA GLY A 90 21.91 -17.46 31.88
C GLY A 90 20.72 -16.88 31.10
N THR A 91 20.76 -16.95 29.76
CA THR A 91 19.75 -16.38 28.86
C THR A 91 18.67 -17.38 28.51
N ILE A 92 17.42 -17.09 28.87
CA ILE A 92 16.25 -17.89 28.49
C ILE A 92 15.38 -17.15 27.48
N SER A 93 14.84 -17.88 26.50
CA SER A 93 13.96 -17.34 25.48
C SER A 93 12.50 -17.48 25.90
N LEU A 94 11.81 -16.34 26.10
CA LEU A 94 10.42 -16.31 26.59
C LEU A 94 9.45 -15.75 25.53
N PRO A 95 8.21 -16.24 25.47
CA PRO A 95 7.16 -15.57 24.71
C PRO A 95 6.86 -14.18 25.30
N THR A 96 6.52 -13.20 24.46
CA THR A 96 6.11 -11.88 24.92
C THR A 96 4.95 -11.95 25.93
N GLY A 97 5.00 -11.12 26.98
CA GLY A 97 3.95 -11.05 28.01
C GLY A 97 4.01 -12.14 29.11
N LYS A 98 4.95 -13.09 29.07
CA LYS A 98 5.12 -14.09 30.14
C LYS A 98 6.19 -13.66 31.14
N ARG A 99 5.86 -13.73 32.43
CA ARG A 99 6.84 -13.51 33.52
C ARG A 99 7.73 -14.75 33.67
N PRO A 100 9.06 -14.61 33.80
CA PRO A 100 9.93 -15.72 34.14
C PRO A 100 9.52 -16.31 35.49
N LYS A 101 9.33 -17.63 35.55
CA LYS A 101 9.15 -18.34 36.83
C LYS A 101 10.53 -18.52 37.46
N LYS A 102 10.72 -18.05 38.69
CA LYS A 102 11.93 -18.35 39.47
C LYS A 102 11.96 -19.84 39.77
N SER A 103 12.99 -20.53 39.29
CA SER A 103 13.31 -21.87 39.78
C SER A 103 14.18 -21.69 41.02
N ASN A 104 13.66 -21.99 42.21
CA ASN A 104 14.43 -21.94 43.45
C ASN A 104 15.27 -23.23 43.64
N ALA A 105 15.90 -23.72 42.57
CA ALA A 105 16.80 -24.85 42.66
C ALA A 105 18.17 -24.35 43.16
N VAL A 106 18.58 -24.80 44.34
CA VAL A 106 19.93 -24.54 44.88
C VAL A 106 20.86 -25.58 44.28
N GLU A 107 21.71 -25.18 43.35
CA GLU A 107 22.79 -26.04 42.85
C GLU A 107 23.98 -25.95 43.81
N ILE A 108 24.42 -27.09 44.33
CA ILE A 108 25.63 -27.18 45.16
C ILE A 108 26.82 -27.08 44.21
N TRP A 109 27.43 -25.90 44.18
CA TRP A 109 28.67 -25.67 43.45
C TRP A 109 29.78 -26.53 44.07
N ARG A 110 30.40 -27.39 43.26
CA ARG A 110 31.63 -28.10 43.63
C ARG A 110 32.74 -27.63 42.69
N ASP A 111 33.77 -27.03 43.29
CA ASP A 111 35.03 -26.79 42.60
C ASP A 111 35.75 -28.11 42.33
N LYS A 112 36.53 -28.16 41.26
CA LYS A 112 37.29 -29.35 40.84
C LYS A 112 38.63 -29.43 41.54
#